data_AF-U1ZUJ8-F1
#
_entry.id   AF-U1ZUJ8-F1
#
_cell.length_a   1.000
_cell.length_b   1.000
_cell.length_c   1.000
_cell.angle_alpha   90.00
_cell.angle_beta   90.00
_cell.angle_gamma   90.00
#
_symmetry.space_group_name_H-M   'P 1'
#
loop_
_entity.id
_entity.type
_entity.pdbx_description
1 polymer ?
#
loop_
_entity_poly.entity_id
_entity_poly.type
_entity_poly.pdbx_seq_one_letter_code
_entity_poly.pdbx_strand_id
1 'polypeptide(L)'
;MTASSQIDTTGLLTILGVIAAVWALISPASRLRLRFCMAWWDWVIGGIVFLLIHYLVFAPVLERLGLYYSMGPWKWGFDSSSAVYLLLLTVVFYFFWRTRFPMLVRGRVRVFRELIENLHLTKRYDELVLLVEPQLPKLILLTKQQSLIAEWVDRLDPRNINMAALLRGEAPRARPAWRQRWSNALQSLKSWSVARDEASTQAREVLLNLVTSPELTAHLAVTHPHFCLKLLEADEVIRSDFIENFMDALFDAPGSRLYVELKNNQNLNGGSRLYLPQNNRLLHFFFSDAAEAMKNGLDRAIGEAVCRRLDEDRKLAEKLNESLGSYYDGGRFRCPINSGITLFEIMVHEGIHQGLQDHMWLHYFRHFAKKILKQMLMPPGEEACQEWPTPFHYLLYRLVSVATDWAEQCARIDDAEIPEATRSANGFDRHFISIEATKALGSMLQDIIPSEKITASFKTYLLEVAIRSHNRLQGNHGLFDVASSFRIAVIKGTDLPTEASYRVELRNVFNRIDHRIRNEAAQFEEVLDEAEALSP
;
A
#
# COMPACT_ATOMS: atom_id res chain seq x y z
N MET A 1 5.33 -14.14 80.14
CA MET A 1 4.41 -14.72 79.13
C MET A 1 4.85 -14.19 77.77
N THR A 2 5.60 -14.98 77.01
CA THR A 2 6.02 -14.63 75.66
C THR A 2 4.85 -14.86 74.73
N ALA A 3 4.21 -13.78 74.25
CA ALA A 3 3.16 -13.88 73.25
C ALA A 3 3.71 -14.64 72.02
N SER A 4 3.08 -15.76 71.68
CA SER A 4 3.38 -16.47 70.45
C SER A 4 3.03 -15.54 69.29
N SER A 5 4.03 -14.99 68.62
CA SER A 5 3.87 -14.28 67.35
C SER A 5 3.40 -15.31 66.32
N GLN A 6 2.09 -15.50 66.22
CA GLN A 6 1.48 -16.41 65.26
C GLN A 6 1.69 -15.79 63.88
N ILE A 7 2.43 -16.47 63.02
CA ILE A 7 2.67 -16.03 61.65
C ILE A 7 1.35 -16.22 60.90
N ASP A 8 0.66 -15.12 60.58
CA ASP A 8 -0.59 -15.16 59.83
C ASP A 8 -0.29 -15.38 58.34
N THR A 9 -0.39 -16.63 57.89
CA THR A 9 -0.20 -17.03 56.49
C THR A 9 -1.49 -16.96 55.67
N THR A 10 -2.62 -16.65 56.31
CA THR A 10 -3.96 -16.64 55.69
C THR A 10 -4.04 -15.58 54.58
N GLY A 11 -3.40 -14.42 54.79
CA GLY A 11 -3.27 -13.39 53.77
C GLY A 11 -2.52 -13.87 52.53
N LEU A 12 -1.43 -14.63 52.72
CA LEU A 12 -0.57 -15.13 51.63
C LEU A 12 -1.30 -16.19 50.77
N LEU A 13 -2.03 -17.10 51.41
CA LEU A 13 -2.90 -18.08 50.76
C LEU A 13 -4.02 -17.41 49.94
N THR A 14 -4.63 -16.36 50.49
CA THR A 14 -5.68 -15.58 49.81
C THR A 14 -5.14 -14.90 48.55
N ILE A 15 -3.94 -14.31 48.63
CA ILE A 15 -3.27 -13.67 47.50
C ILE A 15 -2.93 -14.68 46.39
N LEU A 16 -2.40 -15.86 46.76
CA LEU A 16 -2.14 -16.95 45.82
C LEU A 16 -3.43 -17.41 45.10
N GLY A 17 -4.53 -17.53 45.85
CA GLY A 17 -5.84 -17.86 45.29
C GLY A 17 -6.34 -16.81 44.29
N VAL A 18 -6.18 -15.52 44.61
CA VAL A 18 -6.56 -14.41 43.72
C VAL A 18 -5.70 -14.40 42.44
N ILE A 19 -4.38 -14.59 42.56
CA ILE A 19 -3.48 -14.67 41.39
C ILE A 19 -3.86 -15.84 40.49
N ALA A 20 -4.15 -17.01 41.06
CA ALA A 20 -4.59 -18.19 40.29
C ALA A 20 -5.93 -17.93 39.58
N ALA A 21 -6.90 -17.30 40.25
CA ALA A 21 -8.18 -16.94 39.66
C ALA A 21 -8.04 -15.91 38.52
N VAL A 22 -7.23 -14.87 38.72
CA VAL A 22 -6.93 -13.88 37.67
C VAL A 22 -6.24 -14.55 36.49
N TRP A 23 -5.26 -15.43 36.72
CA TRP A 23 -4.59 -16.16 35.65
C TRP A 23 -5.56 -17.05 34.85
N ALA A 24 -6.50 -17.69 35.53
CA ALA A 24 -7.56 -18.49 34.90
C ALA A 24 -8.50 -17.65 34.01
N LEU A 25 -8.81 -16.41 34.42
CA LEU A 25 -9.66 -15.47 33.68
C LEU A 25 -8.98 -14.83 32.46
N ILE A 26 -7.63 -14.81 32.40
CA ILE A 26 -6.90 -14.24 31.26
C ILE A 26 -7.10 -15.11 30.00
N SER A 27 -7.56 -14.49 28.92
CA SER A 27 -7.77 -15.16 27.62
C SER A 27 -6.49 -15.82 27.08
N PRO A 28 -6.59 -16.90 26.29
CA PRO A 28 -5.42 -17.54 25.67
C PRO A 28 -4.55 -16.56 24.85
N ALA A 29 -5.19 -15.63 24.13
CA ALA A 29 -4.49 -14.60 23.34
C ALA A 29 -3.69 -13.63 24.24
N SER A 30 -4.26 -13.23 25.37
CA SER A 30 -3.57 -12.39 26.36
C SER A 30 -2.37 -13.12 27.00
N ARG A 31 -2.47 -14.44 27.23
CA ARG A 31 -1.33 -15.25 27.71
C ARG A 31 -0.19 -15.32 26.69
N LEU A 32 -0.52 -15.45 25.40
CA LEU A 32 0.47 -15.41 24.32
C LEU A 32 1.16 -14.05 24.23
N ARG A 33 0.40 -12.94 24.35
CA ARG A 33 0.96 -11.57 24.39
C ARG A 33 1.96 -11.36 25.52
N LEU A 34 1.66 -11.87 26.72
CA LEU A 34 2.56 -11.75 27.87
C LEU A 34 3.95 -12.36 27.60
N ARG A 35 4.04 -13.43 26.79
CA ARG A 35 5.33 -14.11 26.52
C ARG A 35 6.36 -13.20 25.83
N PHE A 36 5.92 -12.28 24.98
CA PHE A 36 6.81 -11.39 24.22
C PHE A 36 6.78 -9.92 24.66
N CYS A 37 5.76 -9.51 25.43
CA CYS A 37 5.66 -8.15 25.97
C CYS A 37 6.29 -7.97 27.36
N MET A 38 6.50 -9.06 28.12
CA MET A 38 7.10 -8.96 29.45
C MET A 38 8.63 -8.85 29.36
N ALA A 39 9.17 -7.74 29.86
CA ALA A 39 10.60 -7.54 29.98
C ALA A 39 11.14 -8.31 31.19
N TRP A 40 12.44 -8.61 31.20
CA TRP A 40 13.07 -9.23 32.37
C TRP A 40 12.98 -8.34 33.61
N TRP A 41 12.99 -7.01 33.44
CA TRP A 41 12.78 -6.03 34.50
C TRP A 41 11.40 -6.15 35.16
N ASP A 42 10.35 -6.52 34.42
CA ASP A 42 9.00 -6.69 34.95
C ASP A 42 9.00 -7.81 36.01
N TRP A 43 9.79 -8.87 35.80
CA TRP A 43 9.99 -9.95 36.76
C TRP A 43 10.83 -9.54 37.96
N VAL A 44 11.85 -8.69 37.76
CA VAL A 44 12.66 -8.14 38.86
C VAL A 44 11.83 -7.25 39.78
N ILE A 45 10.97 -6.39 39.21
CA ILE A 45 10.06 -5.56 39.99
C ILE A 45 9.12 -6.44 40.84
N GLY A 46 8.50 -7.45 40.23
CA GLY A 46 7.67 -8.42 40.95
C GLY A 46 8.43 -9.14 42.06
N GLY A 47 9.66 -9.60 41.77
CA GLY A 47 10.54 -10.27 42.73
C GLY A 47 10.96 -9.39 43.90
N ILE A 48 11.31 -8.13 43.65
CA ILE A 48 11.68 -7.15 44.68
C ILE A 48 10.48 -6.89 45.60
N VAL A 49 9.30 -6.66 45.04
CA VAL A 49 8.10 -6.44 45.86
C VAL A 49 7.74 -7.68 46.66
N PHE A 50 7.86 -8.87 46.07
CA PHE A 50 7.65 -10.13 46.77
C PHE A 50 8.62 -10.30 47.96
N LEU A 51 9.91 -10.00 47.76
CA LEU A 51 10.92 -10.03 48.82
C LEU A 51 10.63 -9.00 49.92
N LEU A 52 10.19 -7.79 49.56
CA LEU A 52 9.76 -6.76 50.51
C LEU A 52 8.57 -7.22 51.36
N ILE A 53 7.56 -7.85 50.73
CA ILE A 53 6.41 -8.43 51.45
C ILE A 53 6.89 -9.50 52.43
N HIS A 54 7.78 -10.40 52.01
CA HIS A 54 8.30 -11.44 52.89
C HIS A 54 9.14 -10.87 54.03
N TYR A 55 9.96 -9.85 53.76
CA TYR A 55 10.71 -9.15 54.79
C TYR A 55 9.80 -8.53 55.86
N LEU A 56 8.67 -7.92 55.46
CA LEU A 56 7.69 -7.33 56.37
C LEU A 56 6.89 -8.38 57.16
N VAL A 57 6.48 -9.48 56.52
CA VAL A 57 5.72 -10.56 57.17
C VAL A 57 6.58 -11.34 58.17
N PHE A 58 7.85 -11.57 57.86
CA PHE A 58 8.79 -12.28 58.74
C PHE A 58 9.62 -11.36 59.64
N ALA A 59 9.29 -10.06 59.71
CA ALA A 59 9.92 -9.09 60.61
C ALA A 59 10.11 -9.60 62.06
N PRO A 60 9.10 -10.17 62.76
CA PRO A 60 9.27 -10.64 64.14
C PRO A 60 10.25 -11.83 64.27
N VAL A 61 10.47 -12.60 63.20
CA VAL A 61 11.45 -13.69 63.17
C VAL A 61 12.85 -13.15 62.91
N LEU A 62 12.97 -12.17 62.00
CA LEU A 62 14.23 -11.50 61.69
C LEU A 62 14.76 -10.69 62.88
N GLU A 63 13.87 -10.09 63.68
CA GLU A 63 14.22 -9.41 64.93
C GLU A 63 14.86 -10.37 65.94
N ARG A 64 14.31 -11.59 66.07
CA ARG A 64 14.88 -12.62 66.96
C ARG A 64 16.23 -13.15 66.50
N LEU A 65 16.51 -13.10 65.20
CA LEU A 65 17.77 -13.53 64.60
C LEU A 65 18.82 -12.40 64.52
N GLY A 66 18.48 -11.17 64.94
CA GLY A 66 19.37 -10.01 64.87
C GLY A 66 19.64 -9.49 63.46
N LEU A 67 18.85 -9.93 62.47
CA LEU A 67 19.00 -9.59 61.05
C LEU A 67 18.00 -8.51 60.60
N TYR A 68 17.19 -7.99 61.51
CA TYR A 68 16.20 -6.97 61.22
C TYR A 68 16.81 -5.57 61.21
N TYR A 69 16.66 -4.87 60.09
CA TYR A 69 16.99 -3.46 59.95
C TYR A 69 15.72 -2.62 59.93
N SER A 70 15.54 -1.78 60.95
CA SER A 70 14.38 -0.88 61.05
C SER A 70 14.60 0.36 60.18
N MET A 71 13.73 0.55 59.19
CA MET A 71 13.74 1.70 58.26
C MET A 71 13.14 2.99 58.88
N GLY A 72 12.96 3.03 60.21
CA GLY A 72 12.35 4.14 60.95
C GLY A 72 10.91 3.85 61.42
N PRO A 73 10.32 4.73 62.25
CA PRO A 73 8.95 4.55 62.73
C PRO A 73 7.96 4.72 61.59
N TRP A 74 6.93 3.87 61.56
CA TRP A 74 5.83 4.02 60.61
C TRP A 74 5.19 5.41 60.76
N LYS A 75 4.99 6.09 59.63
CA LYS A 75 4.35 7.42 59.57
C LYS A 75 2.94 7.28 59.00
N TRP A 76 2.06 8.22 59.34
CA TRP A 76 0.70 8.35 58.76
C TRP A 76 -0.26 7.17 59.00
N GLY A 77 -0.09 6.44 60.11
CA GLY A 77 -1.01 5.36 60.50
C GLY A 77 -0.81 4.06 59.73
N PHE A 78 0.26 3.94 58.95
CA PHE A 78 0.64 2.66 58.33
C PHE A 78 1.17 1.67 59.38
N ASP A 79 0.82 0.40 59.19
CA ASP A 79 1.40 -0.74 59.89
C ASP A 79 1.95 -1.75 58.86
N SER A 80 2.65 -2.79 59.33
CA SER A 80 3.22 -3.81 58.44
C SER A 80 2.15 -4.45 57.53
N SER A 81 0.94 -4.66 58.05
CA SER A 81 -0.19 -5.22 57.30
C SER A 81 -0.66 -4.30 56.17
N SER A 82 -0.83 -3.01 56.44
CA SER A 82 -1.25 -2.00 55.45
C SER A 82 -0.18 -1.76 54.39
N ALA A 83 1.10 -1.84 54.76
CA ALA A 83 2.21 -1.74 53.82
C ALA A 83 2.25 -2.93 52.86
N VAL A 84 2.03 -4.16 53.35
CA VAL A 84 1.90 -5.36 52.51
C VAL A 84 0.74 -5.21 51.53
N TYR A 85 -0.42 -4.73 51.99
CA TYR A 85 -1.56 -4.47 51.11
C TYR A 85 -1.26 -3.44 50.02
N LEU A 86 -0.63 -2.31 50.34
CA LEU A 86 -0.25 -1.29 49.36
C LEU A 86 0.76 -1.80 48.33
N LEU A 87 1.75 -2.60 48.77
CA LEU A 87 2.72 -3.22 47.87
C LEU A 87 2.04 -4.15 46.87
N LEU A 88 1.08 -4.96 47.34
CA LEU A 88 0.28 -5.83 46.48
C LEU A 88 -0.58 -5.04 45.50
N LEU A 89 -1.27 -4.00 45.97
CA LEU A 89 -2.09 -3.12 45.13
C LEU A 89 -1.24 -2.45 44.04
N THR A 90 -0.03 -2.02 44.39
CA THR A 90 0.92 -1.40 43.45
C THR A 90 1.35 -2.39 42.36
N VAL A 91 1.64 -3.64 42.72
CA VAL A 91 2.00 -4.69 41.75
C VAL A 91 0.81 -5.03 40.85
N VAL A 92 -0.40 -5.14 41.40
CA VAL A 92 -1.62 -5.37 40.61
C VAL A 92 -1.85 -4.23 39.63
N PHE A 93 -1.75 -2.97 40.07
CA PHE A 93 -1.90 -1.81 39.20
C PHE A 93 -0.83 -1.74 38.12
N TYR A 94 0.43 -2.04 38.47
CA TYR A 94 1.54 -2.11 37.52
C TYR A 94 1.31 -3.16 36.43
N PHE A 95 0.97 -4.39 36.80
CA PHE A 95 0.70 -5.44 35.82
C PHE A 95 -0.59 -5.19 35.03
N PHE A 96 -1.62 -4.63 35.66
CA PHE A 96 -2.84 -4.21 34.95
C PHE A 96 -2.50 -3.18 33.86
N TRP A 97 -1.75 -2.14 34.19
CA TRP A 97 -1.28 -1.16 33.23
C TRP A 97 -0.42 -1.80 32.12
N ARG A 98 0.51 -2.68 32.50
CA ARG A 98 1.39 -3.39 31.56
C ARG A 98 0.61 -4.27 30.57
N THR A 99 -0.45 -4.94 31.03
CA THR A 99 -1.33 -5.75 30.17
C THR A 99 -2.22 -4.92 29.24
N ARG A 100 -2.53 -3.68 29.61
CA ARG A 100 -3.37 -2.78 28.81
C ARG A 100 -2.60 -2.16 27.63
N PHE A 101 -1.29 -1.96 27.79
CA PHE A 101 -0.39 -1.42 26.77
C PHE A 101 0.77 -2.40 26.47
N PRO A 102 0.47 -3.59 25.92
CA PRO A 102 1.48 -4.59 25.62
C PRO A 102 2.34 -4.07 24.46
N MET A 103 3.64 -3.91 24.71
CA MET A 103 4.61 -3.46 23.71
C MET A 103 5.71 -4.50 23.55
N LEU A 104 6.03 -4.85 22.31
CA LEU A 104 7.02 -5.87 21.95
C LEU A 104 8.39 -5.55 22.56
N VAL A 105 8.96 -6.45 23.35
CA VAL A 105 10.29 -6.22 23.94
C VAL A 105 11.38 -6.61 22.93
N ARG A 106 12.39 -5.75 22.74
CA ARG A 106 13.48 -5.96 21.76
C ARG A 106 14.18 -7.33 21.94
N GLY A 107 14.39 -7.77 23.18
CA GLY A 107 14.99 -9.08 23.49
C GLY A 107 14.06 -10.29 23.30
N ARG A 108 12.79 -10.09 22.94
CA ARG A 108 11.79 -11.15 22.74
C ARG A 108 11.25 -11.19 21.31
N VAL A 109 11.82 -10.41 20.37
CA VAL A 109 11.39 -10.40 18.96
C VAL A 109 11.50 -11.80 18.34
N ARG A 110 12.52 -12.58 18.71
CA ARG A 110 12.65 -13.98 18.27
C ARG A 110 11.49 -14.88 18.72
N VAL A 111 11.07 -14.76 19.98
CA VAL A 111 9.89 -15.50 20.50
C VAL A 111 8.62 -15.08 19.78
N PHE A 112 8.52 -13.79 19.45
CA PHE A 112 7.41 -13.26 18.67
C PHE A 112 7.42 -13.79 17.23
N ARG A 113 8.59 -13.87 16.57
CA ARG A 113 8.75 -14.48 15.24
C ARG A 113 8.32 -15.95 15.24
N GLU A 114 8.83 -16.75 16.18
CA GLU A 114 8.47 -18.17 16.31
C GLU A 114 6.96 -18.34 16.52
N LEU A 115 6.31 -17.44 17.26
CA LEU A 115 4.85 -17.44 17.41
C LEU A 115 4.12 -17.14 16.10
N ILE A 116 4.58 -16.14 15.34
CA ILE A 116 3.99 -15.79 14.04
C ILE A 116 4.15 -16.93 13.05
N GLU A 117 5.34 -17.55 12.97
CA GLU A 117 5.59 -18.70 12.11
C GLU A 117 4.66 -19.86 12.45
N ASN A 118 4.48 -20.17 13.74
CA ASN A 118 3.53 -21.20 14.16
C ASN A 118 2.08 -20.86 13.80
N LEU A 119 1.65 -19.60 13.97
CA LEU A 119 0.29 -19.18 13.60
C LEU A 119 0.08 -19.19 12.09
N HIS A 120 1.11 -18.84 11.34
CA HIS A 120 1.12 -18.91 9.88
C HIS A 120 1.01 -20.36 9.39
N LEU A 121 1.84 -21.27 9.92
CA LEU A 121 1.82 -22.70 9.61
C LEU A 121 0.48 -23.37 9.99
N THR A 122 -0.14 -22.93 11.08
CA THR A 122 -1.46 -23.44 11.53
C THR A 122 -2.65 -22.73 10.87
N LYS A 123 -2.41 -21.81 9.92
CA LYS A 123 -3.43 -21.02 9.20
C LYS A 123 -4.39 -20.24 10.12
N ARG A 124 -3.93 -19.85 11.31
CA ARG A 124 -4.71 -19.05 12.28
C ARG A 124 -4.51 -17.55 12.02
N TYR A 125 -4.89 -17.11 10.83
CA TYR A 125 -4.58 -15.75 10.34
C TYR A 125 -5.25 -14.64 11.13
N ASP A 126 -6.49 -14.82 11.59
CA ASP A 126 -7.18 -13.78 12.38
C ASP A 126 -6.49 -13.53 13.73
N GLU A 127 -6.01 -14.60 14.38
CA GLU A 127 -5.25 -14.49 15.62
C GLU A 127 -3.88 -13.85 15.40
N LEU A 128 -3.25 -14.13 14.26
CA LEU A 128 -2.02 -13.48 13.83
C LEU A 128 -2.24 -11.97 13.70
N VAL A 129 -3.27 -11.51 13.00
CA VAL A 129 -3.58 -10.08 12.87
C VAL A 129 -3.79 -9.43 14.23
N LEU A 130 -4.61 -10.05 15.09
CA LEU A 130 -4.86 -9.55 16.45
C LEU A 130 -3.58 -9.40 17.27
N LEU A 131 -2.57 -10.26 17.07
CA LEU A 131 -1.30 -10.20 17.79
C LEU A 131 -0.31 -9.22 17.18
N VAL A 132 -0.29 -9.11 15.84
CA VAL A 132 0.68 -8.32 15.09
C VAL A 132 0.28 -6.86 15.00
N GLU A 133 -0.99 -6.55 14.71
CA GLU A 133 -1.45 -5.19 14.44
C GLU A 133 -1.06 -4.17 15.54
N PRO A 134 -1.23 -4.46 16.84
CA PRO A 134 -0.83 -3.52 17.89
C PRO A 134 0.69 -3.31 17.99
N GLN A 135 1.49 -4.27 17.49
CA GLN A 135 2.95 -4.25 17.55
C GLN A 135 3.59 -3.69 16.29
N LEU A 136 2.82 -3.54 15.21
CA LEU A 136 3.33 -3.15 13.90
C LEU A 136 4.12 -1.83 13.90
N PRO A 137 3.68 -0.73 14.55
CA PRO A 137 4.46 0.51 14.59
C PRO A 137 5.84 0.30 15.23
N LYS A 138 5.92 -0.55 16.25
CA LYS A 138 7.17 -0.87 16.93
C LYS A 138 8.06 -1.78 16.09
N LEU A 139 7.50 -2.73 15.34
CA LEU A 139 8.25 -3.55 14.39
C LEU A 139 8.90 -2.68 13.31
N ILE A 140 8.13 -1.76 12.72
CA ILE A 140 8.64 -0.81 11.71
C ILE A 140 9.73 0.10 12.30
N LEU A 141 9.56 0.57 13.53
CA LEU A 141 10.61 1.34 14.20
C LEU A 141 11.89 0.52 14.41
N LEU A 142 11.75 -0.77 14.76
CA LEU A 142 12.89 -1.66 14.96
C LEU A 142 13.64 -1.96 13.65
N THR A 143 12.96 -2.04 12.50
CA THR A 143 13.63 -2.22 11.20
C THR A 143 14.39 -0.98 10.73
N LYS A 144 13.89 0.22 11.04
CA LYS A 144 14.54 1.50 10.67
C LYS A 144 15.73 1.84 11.56
N GLN A 145 15.87 1.22 12.73
CA GLN A 145 17.03 1.40 13.61
C GLN A 145 18.23 0.60 13.08
N GLN A 146 18.88 1.09 12.02
CA GLN A 146 20.28 0.75 11.78
C GLN A 146 21.08 1.17 13.01
N SER A 147 22.05 0.35 13.43
CA SER A 147 22.76 0.62 14.67
C SER A 147 23.53 1.94 14.56
N LEU A 148 22.95 3.01 15.12
CA LEU A 148 23.57 4.34 15.22
C LEU A 148 25.00 4.24 15.78
N ILE A 149 25.23 3.22 16.62
CA ILE A 149 26.53 2.87 17.19
C ILE A 149 27.53 2.38 16.11
N ALA A 150 27.12 1.57 15.13
CA ALA A 150 28.03 1.16 14.05
C ALA A 150 28.40 2.32 13.13
N GLU A 151 27.44 3.20 12.81
CA GLU A 151 27.69 4.39 12.00
C GLU A 151 28.59 5.40 12.74
N TRP A 152 28.38 5.55 14.05
CA TRP A 152 29.23 6.38 14.91
C TRP A 152 30.64 5.80 15.06
N VAL A 153 30.78 4.47 15.17
CA VAL A 153 32.08 3.78 15.15
C VAL A 153 32.79 3.98 13.82
N ASP A 154 32.08 3.89 12.68
CA ASP A 154 32.66 4.09 11.35
C ASP A 154 33.09 5.55 11.12
N ARG A 155 32.39 6.52 11.72
CA ARG A 155 32.80 7.94 11.71
C ARG A 155 34.03 8.21 12.58
N LEU A 156 34.23 7.45 13.66
CA LEU A 156 35.36 7.63 14.59
C LEU A 156 36.62 6.84 14.21
N ASP A 157 36.48 5.71 13.52
CA ASP A 157 37.61 4.95 12.96
C ASP A 157 37.45 4.75 11.44
N PRO A 158 37.56 5.85 10.64
CA PRO A 158 37.52 5.73 9.19
C PRO A 158 38.69 4.85 8.73
N ARG A 159 38.36 3.75 8.04
CA ARG A 159 39.35 2.87 7.39
C ARG A 159 40.05 3.66 6.28
N ASN A 160 41.09 4.39 6.64
CA ASN A 160 41.95 5.08 5.69
C ASN A 160 42.87 4.04 5.02
N ILE A 161 42.29 3.21 4.16
CA ILE A 161 43.03 2.28 3.28
C ILE A 161 43.33 3.07 2.02
N ASN A 162 44.56 3.56 1.91
CA ASN A 162 44.99 4.23 0.68
C ASN A 162 45.24 3.17 -0.39
N MET A 163 44.17 2.83 -1.11
CA MET A 163 44.13 1.78 -2.14
C MET A 163 45.21 2.00 -3.23
N ALA A 164 45.55 3.26 -3.49
CA ALA A 164 46.61 3.66 -4.41
C ALA A 164 48.04 3.35 -3.93
N ALA A 165 48.28 3.23 -2.62
CA ALA A 165 49.57 2.85 -2.05
C ALA A 165 49.72 1.32 -1.98
N LEU A 166 48.62 0.61 -1.76
CA LEU A 166 48.58 -0.87 -1.71
C LEU A 166 48.83 -1.49 -3.09
N LEU A 167 48.29 -0.88 -4.15
CA LEU A 167 48.54 -1.27 -5.54
C LEU A 167 49.97 -0.96 -6.02
N ARG A 168 50.72 -0.12 -5.28
CA ARG A 168 52.14 0.18 -5.54
C ARG A 168 53.11 -0.71 -4.77
N GLY A 169 52.63 -1.67 -3.97
CA GLY A 169 53.46 -2.59 -3.19
C GLY A 169 54.13 -1.98 -1.95
N GLU A 170 53.70 -0.79 -1.51
CA GLU A 170 54.23 -0.15 -0.30
C GLU A 170 53.66 -0.82 0.96
N ALA A 171 54.54 -1.21 1.89
CA ALA A 171 54.12 -1.78 3.17
C ALA A 171 53.36 -0.73 4.01
N PRO A 172 52.21 -1.09 4.61
CA PRO A 172 51.40 -0.14 5.36
C PRO A 172 52.18 0.41 6.57
N ARG A 173 52.20 1.74 6.73
CA ARG A 173 52.82 2.40 7.91
C ARG A 173 52.23 1.81 9.20
N ALA A 174 53.10 1.31 10.08
CA ALA A 174 52.72 0.73 11.36
C ALA A 174 51.96 1.78 12.21
N ARG A 175 50.74 1.44 12.61
CA ARG A 175 49.90 2.32 13.45
C ARG A 175 50.45 2.30 14.89
N PRO A 176 50.33 3.41 15.64
CA PRO A 176 50.71 3.42 17.05
C PRO A 176 49.82 2.47 17.87
N ALA A 177 50.42 1.72 18.80
CA ALA A 177 49.78 0.62 19.53
C ALA A 177 48.49 1.01 20.29
N TRP A 178 48.40 2.25 20.77
CA TRP A 178 47.21 2.77 21.45
C TRP A 178 46.00 2.90 20.51
N ARG A 179 46.24 3.32 19.25
CA ARG A 179 45.19 3.49 18.24
C ARG A 179 44.68 2.14 17.75
N GLN A 180 45.55 1.13 17.74
CA GLN A 180 45.19 -0.25 17.42
C GLN A 180 44.37 -0.91 18.53
N ARG A 181 44.67 -0.62 19.80
CA ARG A 181 43.84 -1.03 20.95
C ARG A 181 42.46 -0.35 20.94
N TRP A 182 42.42 0.95 20.64
CA TRP A 182 41.17 1.71 20.50
C TRP A 182 40.31 1.24 19.32
N SER A 183 40.91 1.00 18.15
CA SER A 183 40.18 0.44 17.01
C SER A 183 39.65 -0.96 17.30
N ASN A 184 40.41 -1.80 18.03
CA ASN A 184 39.95 -3.12 18.41
C ASN A 184 38.80 -3.06 19.42
N ALA A 185 38.83 -2.12 20.38
CA ALA A 185 37.73 -1.89 21.32
C ALA A 185 36.47 -1.35 20.61
N LEU A 186 36.62 -0.40 19.69
CA LEU A 186 35.53 0.14 18.87
C LEU A 186 34.96 -0.93 17.92
N GLN A 187 35.80 -1.76 17.33
CA GLN A 187 35.34 -2.90 16.50
C GLN A 187 34.68 -4.00 17.32
N SER A 188 35.12 -4.24 18.55
CA SER A 188 34.42 -5.11 19.51
C SER A 188 33.06 -4.53 19.91
N LEU A 189 32.98 -3.20 20.09
CA LEU A 189 31.72 -2.50 20.34
C LEU A 189 30.79 -2.54 19.12
N LYS A 190 31.34 -2.42 17.91
CA LYS A 190 30.62 -2.58 16.64
C LYS A 190 30.12 -4.01 16.47
N SER A 191 30.95 -5.03 16.66
CA SER A 191 30.53 -6.43 16.56
C SER A 191 29.51 -6.80 17.63
N TRP A 192 29.63 -6.26 18.84
CA TRP A 192 28.63 -6.40 19.89
C TRP A 192 27.32 -5.66 19.58
N SER A 193 27.39 -4.47 18.97
CA SER A 193 26.23 -3.70 18.50
C SER A 193 25.51 -4.39 17.34
N VAL A 194 26.28 -4.93 16.39
CA VAL A 194 25.78 -5.71 15.24
C VAL A 194 25.19 -7.04 15.72
N ALA A 195 25.77 -7.70 16.71
CA ALA A 195 25.15 -8.85 17.36
C ALA A 195 23.82 -8.46 18.06
N ARG A 196 23.69 -7.21 18.53
CA ARG A 196 22.46 -6.62 19.08
C ARG A 196 21.47 -6.14 18.02
N ASP A 197 21.85 -6.20 16.75
CA ASP A 197 21.01 -5.94 15.58
C ASP A 197 20.17 -7.17 15.20
N GLU A 198 20.36 -8.31 15.88
CA GLU A 198 19.51 -9.50 15.75
C GLU A 198 18.02 -9.10 15.84
N ALA A 199 17.62 -8.24 16.77
CA ALA A 199 16.22 -7.80 16.88
C ALA A 199 15.70 -7.03 15.66
N SER A 200 16.56 -6.28 14.96
CA SER A 200 16.20 -5.57 13.72
C SER A 200 16.04 -6.56 12.57
N THR A 201 17.01 -7.47 12.40
CA THR A 201 16.94 -8.57 11.41
C THR A 201 15.70 -9.42 11.63
N GLN A 202 15.44 -9.80 12.87
CA GLN A 202 14.25 -10.59 13.26
C GLN A 202 12.94 -9.83 13.00
N ALA A 203 12.89 -8.53 13.30
CA ALA A 203 11.71 -7.71 12.98
C ALA A 203 11.49 -7.60 11.46
N ARG A 204 12.57 -7.47 10.68
CA ARG A 204 12.52 -7.43 9.22
C ARG A 204 12.06 -8.76 8.64
N GLU A 205 12.56 -9.88 9.13
CA GLU A 205 12.10 -11.23 8.76
C GLU A 205 10.61 -11.41 9.08
N VAL A 206 10.15 -10.95 10.25
CA VAL A 206 8.72 -10.98 10.58
C VAL A 206 7.90 -10.20 9.55
N LEU A 207 8.28 -8.96 9.23
CA LEU A 207 7.53 -8.18 8.24
C LEU A 207 7.58 -8.80 6.84
N LEU A 208 8.73 -9.35 6.43
CA LEU A 208 8.85 -10.06 5.16
C LEU A 208 7.96 -11.30 5.12
N ASN A 209 7.91 -12.11 6.18
CA ASN A 209 7.05 -13.29 6.24
C ASN A 209 5.55 -12.93 6.17
N LEU A 210 5.15 -11.79 6.73
CA LEU A 210 3.77 -11.31 6.68
C LEU A 210 3.33 -10.89 5.27
N VAL A 211 4.29 -10.51 4.44
CA VAL A 211 4.05 -9.87 3.14
C VAL A 211 4.31 -10.81 1.98
N THR A 212 5.26 -11.74 2.12
CA THR A 212 5.68 -12.66 1.05
C THR A 212 4.74 -13.85 0.88
N SER A 213 3.86 -14.15 1.85
CA SER A 213 2.97 -15.30 1.77
C SER A 213 1.69 -14.98 0.98
N PRO A 214 1.47 -15.57 -0.21
CA PRO A 214 0.30 -15.25 -1.03
C PRO A 214 -1.01 -15.68 -0.38
N GLU A 215 -1.04 -16.84 0.27
CA GLU A 215 -2.22 -17.33 1.00
C GLU A 215 -2.64 -16.40 2.15
N LEU A 216 -1.66 -15.90 2.90
CA LEU A 216 -1.91 -14.94 3.97
C LEU A 216 -2.42 -13.62 3.37
N THR A 217 -1.75 -13.08 2.36
CA THR A 217 -2.16 -11.83 1.69
C THR A 217 -3.58 -11.92 1.15
N ALA A 218 -3.94 -13.04 0.52
CA ALA A 218 -5.29 -13.28 0.02
C ALA A 218 -6.34 -13.27 1.14
N HIS A 219 -6.08 -13.95 2.26
CA HIS A 219 -6.98 -13.93 3.41
C HIS A 219 -7.11 -12.54 4.01
N LEU A 220 -5.98 -11.84 4.21
CA LEU A 220 -5.94 -10.51 4.81
C LEU A 220 -6.64 -9.46 3.93
N ALA A 221 -6.50 -9.53 2.61
CA ALA A 221 -7.13 -8.59 1.69
C ALA A 221 -8.66 -8.58 1.80
N VAL A 222 -9.26 -9.74 2.07
CA VAL A 222 -10.71 -9.89 2.22
C VAL A 222 -11.17 -9.59 3.64
N THR A 223 -10.47 -10.11 4.65
CA THR A 223 -10.94 -10.10 6.05
C THR A 223 -10.44 -8.91 6.85
N HIS A 224 -9.22 -8.44 6.61
CA HIS A 224 -8.56 -7.34 7.35
C HIS A 224 -7.91 -6.32 6.39
N PRO A 225 -8.63 -5.75 5.40
CA PRO A 225 -8.04 -4.87 4.39
C PRO A 225 -7.33 -3.64 4.97
N HIS A 226 -7.81 -3.10 6.10
CA HIS A 226 -7.18 -1.96 6.75
C HIS A 226 -5.85 -2.30 7.45
N PHE A 227 -5.66 -3.56 7.84
CA PHE A 227 -4.36 -4.02 8.34
C PHE A 227 -3.34 -4.04 7.21
N CYS A 228 -3.73 -4.45 6.00
CA CYS A 228 -2.88 -4.38 4.80
C CYS A 228 -2.44 -2.94 4.47
N LEU A 229 -3.31 -1.94 4.64
CA LEU A 229 -2.92 -0.53 4.44
C LEU A 229 -1.79 -0.11 5.40
N LYS A 230 -1.87 -0.51 6.67
CA LYS A 230 -0.80 -0.26 7.65
C LYS A 230 0.50 -0.98 7.29
N LEU A 231 0.42 -2.13 6.62
CA LEU A 231 1.61 -2.83 6.11
C LEU A 231 2.22 -2.10 4.91
N LEU A 232 1.40 -1.50 4.05
CA LEU A 232 1.88 -0.69 2.92
C LEU A 232 2.60 0.59 3.38
N GLU A 233 2.22 1.14 4.54
CA GLU A 233 2.94 2.25 5.20
C GLU A 233 4.33 1.85 5.75
N ALA A 234 4.69 0.56 5.73
CA ALA A 234 5.99 0.07 6.18
C ALA A 234 7.13 0.34 5.17
N ASP A 235 8.33 -0.17 5.44
CA ASP A 235 9.56 0.02 4.66
C ASP A 235 9.37 -0.21 3.13
N GLU A 236 10.02 0.60 2.30
CA GLU A 236 9.91 0.57 0.83
C GLU A 236 10.27 -0.81 0.25
N VAL A 237 11.25 -1.51 0.82
CA VAL A 237 11.70 -2.83 0.30
C VAL A 237 10.64 -3.92 0.47
N ILE A 238 9.70 -3.74 1.40
CA ILE A 238 8.63 -4.70 1.68
C ILE A 238 7.39 -4.38 0.83
N ARG A 239 7.32 -3.20 0.21
CA ARG A 239 6.10 -2.64 -0.36
C ARG A 239 5.75 -3.18 -1.75
N SER A 240 6.74 -3.37 -2.64
CA SER A 240 6.50 -3.65 -4.07
C SER A 240 5.82 -5.00 -4.31
N ASP A 241 6.31 -6.07 -3.72
CA ASP A 241 5.75 -7.41 -3.96
C ASP A 241 4.43 -7.58 -3.21
N PHE A 242 4.26 -6.84 -2.11
CA PHE A 242 3.02 -6.88 -1.33
C PHE A 242 1.86 -6.25 -2.08
N ILE A 243 2.06 -5.06 -2.66
CA ILE A 243 0.98 -4.31 -3.29
C ILE A 243 0.44 -5.06 -4.51
N GLU A 244 1.32 -5.71 -5.30
CA GLU A 244 0.91 -6.55 -6.42
C GLU A 244 0.01 -7.71 -5.94
N ASN A 245 0.48 -8.50 -4.96
CA ASN A 245 -0.30 -9.62 -4.40
C ASN A 245 -1.60 -9.16 -3.72
N PHE A 246 -1.58 -8.01 -3.05
CA PHE A 246 -2.75 -7.44 -2.37
C PHE A 246 -3.81 -6.99 -3.37
N MET A 247 -3.40 -6.26 -4.42
CA MET A 247 -4.33 -5.82 -5.47
C MET A 247 -4.91 -7.01 -6.23
N ASP A 248 -4.09 -8.03 -6.53
CA ASP A 248 -4.56 -9.26 -7.14
C ASP A 248 -5.61 -9.96 -6.27
N ALA A 249 -5.36 -10.10 -4.97
CA ALA A 249 -6.32 -10.69 -4.05
C ALA A 249 -7.63 -9.89 -3.96
N LEU A 250 -7.57 -8.56 -3.99
CA LEU A 250 -8.76 -7.70 -4.00
C LEU A 250 -9.61 -7.90 -5.27
N PHE A 251 -8.97 -8.06 -6.43
CA PHE A 251 -9.65 -8.33 -7.70
C PHE A 251 -10.26 -9.73 -7.76
N ASP A 252 -9.60 -10.74 -7.20
CA ASP A 252 -10.08 -12.13 -7.20
C ASP A 252 -11.32 -12.37 -6.33
N ALA A 253 -11.58 -11.49 -5.36
CA ALA A 253 -12.71 -11.59 -4.46
C ALA A 253 -13.80 -10.56 -4.81
N PRO A 254 -14.89 -10.92 -5.53
CA PRO A 254 -15.99 -9.99 -5.85
C PRO A 254 -16.69 -9.37 -4.63
N GLY A 255 -16.56 -10.00 -3.47
CA GLY A 255 -17.05 -9.50 -2.19
C GLY A 255 -16.05 -8.63 -1.42
N SER A 256 -14.87 -8.36 -1.98
CA SER A 256 -13.85 -7.54 -1.33
C SER A 256 -14.35 -6.12 -1.10
N ARG A 257 -13.74 -5.46 -0.12
CA ARG A 257 -14.09 -4.08 0.23
C ARG A 257 -13.86 -3.11 -0.94
N LEU A 258 -12.94 -3.43 -1.85
CA LEU A 258 -12.68 -2.67 -3.08
C LEU A 258 -13.94 -2.51 -3.93
N TYR A 259 -14.60 -3.61 -4.29
CA TYR A 259 -15.81 -3.57 -5.12
C TYR A 259 -16.96 -2.84 -4.44
N VAL A 260 -17.08 -2.97 -3.11
CA VAL A 260 -18.09 -2.26 -2.31
C VAL A 260 -17.84 -0.74 -2.35
N GLU A 261 -16.60 -0.30 -2.15
CA GLU A 261 -16.25 1.12 -2.18
C GLU A 261 -16.42 1.69 -3.60
N LEU A 262 -15.95 1.00 -4.65
CA LEU A 262 -16.13 1.43 -6.04
C LEU A 262 -17.62 1.56 -6.43
N LYS A 263 -18.44 0.59 -6.06
CA LYS A 263 -19.88 0.62 -6.35
C LYS A 263 -20.57 1.80 -5.66
N ASN A 264 -20.18 2.11 -4.43
CA ASN A 264 -20.80 3.18 -3.65
C ASN A 264 -20.19 4.56 -3.95
N ASN A 265 -19.08 4.61 -4.69
CA ASN A 265 -18.40 5.85 -5.05
C ASN A 265 -18.79 6.33 -6.45
N GLN A 266 -19.96 6.94 -6.56
CA GLN A 266 -20.49 7.46 -7.83
C GLN A 266 -20.67 8.99 -7.83
N ASN A 267 -20.34 9.65 -6.71
CA ASN A 267 -20.45 11.09 -6.59
C ASN A 267 -19.29 11.78 -7.30
N LEU A 268 -19.57 12.86 -8.01
CA LEU A 268 -18.59 13.62 -8.78
C LEU A 268 -18.09 14.84 -7.98
N ASN A 269 -16.84 15.21 -8.22
CA ASN A 269 -16.16 16.39 -7.67
C ASN A 269 -15.59 17.25 -8.84
N GLY A 270 -16.47 17.72 -9.72
CA GLY A 270 -16.12 18.56 -10.87
C GLY A 270 -15.80 17.78 -12.15
N GLY A 271 -16.59 18.00 -13.21
CA GLY A 271 -16.47 17.23 -14.45
C GLY A 271 -16.70 15.74 -14.19
N SER A 272 -15.80 14.89 -14.69
CA SER A 272 -15.83 13.42 -14.50
C SER A 272 -15.02 12.93 -13.29
N ARG A 273 -14.38 13.82 -12.52
CA ARG A 273 -13.58 13.44 -11.33
C ARG A 273 -14.50 12.86 -10.25
N LEU A 274 -14.15 11.71 -9.71
CA LEU A 274 -14.89 11.09 -8.60
C LEU A 274 -14.50 11.73 -7.26
N TYR A 275 -15.48 11.94 -6.39
CA TYR A 275 -15.25 12.37 -5.02
C TYR A 275 -14.65 11.21 -4.19
N LEU A 276 -13.66 11.49 -3.34
CA LEU A 276 -12.97 10.47 -2.52
C LEU A 276 -13.21 10.71 -1.02
N PRO A 277 -14.38 10.33 -0.49
CA PRO A 277 -14.69 10.54 0.91
C PRO A 277 -13.81 9.69 1.83
N GLN A 278 -13.45 10.21 2.99
CA GLN A 278 -12.59 9.52 3.98
C GLN A 278 -13.16 8.19 4.50
N ASN A 279 -14.48 7.98 4.35
CA ASN A 279 -15.13 6.71 4.72
C ASN A 279 -14.82 5.57 3.73
N ASN A 280 -14.45 5.88 2.49
CA ASN A 280 -13.93 4.94 1.51
C ASN A 280 -12.43 4.75 1.76
N ARG A 281 -12.10 4.06 2.85
CA ARG A 281 -10.74 4.02 3.39
C ARG A 281 -9.73 3.41 2.41
N LEU A 282 -10.11 2.45 1.57
CA LEU A 282 -9.20 1.89 0.56
C LEU A 282 -8.94 2.90 -0.55
N LEU A 283 -10.00 3.41 -1.17
CA LEU A 283 -9.86 4.37 -2.28
C LEU A 283 -9.18 5.65 -1.82
N HIS A 284 -9.54 6.15 -0.64
CA HIS A 284 -8.92 7.33 -0.05
C HIS A 284 -7.43 7.09 0.22
N PHE A 285 -7.06 5.97 0.85
CA PHE A 285 -5.64 5.66 1.09
C PHE A 285 -4.81 5.62 -0.20
N PHE A 286 -5.36 5.03 -1.26
CA PHE A 286 -4.63 4.86 -2.52
C PHE A 286 -4.59 6.10 -3.40
N PHE A 287 -5.60 6.96 -3.36
CA PHE A 287 -5.76 8.01 -4.37
C PHE A 287 -5.85 9.43 -3.81
N SER A 288 -5.92 9.63 -2.48
CA SER A 288 -5.89 10.98 -1.92
C SER A 288 -4.56 11.71 -2.21
N ASP A 289 -3.47 10.96 -2.34
CA ASP A 289 -2.15 11.44 -2.75
C ASP A 289 -1.69 10.61 -3.96
N ALA A 290 -1.82 11.18 -5.15
CA ALA A 290 -1.50 10.48 -6.38
C ALA A 290 0.02 10.27 -6.55
N ALA A 291 0.86 11.12 -5.95
CA ALA A 291 2.31 10.97 -6.00
C ALA A 291 2.77 9.77 -5.17
N GLU A 292 2.22 9.60 -3.97
CA GLU A 292 2.50 8.45 -3.12
C GLU A 292 1.97 7.14 -3.75
N ALA A 293 0.81 7.18 -4.42
CA ALA A 293 0.27 6.05 -5.17
C ALA A 293 1.27 5.51 -6.21
N MET A 294 1.87 6.42 -6.98
CA MET A 294 2.89 6.12 -7.99
C MET A 294 4.18 5.61 -7.36
N LYS A 295 4.66 6.27 -6.31
CA LYS A 295 5.85 5.85 -5.57
C LYS A 295 5.72 4.41 -5.07
N ASN A 296 4.48 3.99 -4.79
CA ASN A 296 4.16 2.66 -4.27
C ASN A 296 3.98 1.59 -5.36
N GLY A 297 4.05 1.95 -6.65
CA GLY A 297 3.85 1.02 -7.75
C GLY A 297 2.41 0.51 -7.89
N LEU A 298 1.44 1.28 -7.39
CA LEU A 298 0.02 0.91 -7.44
C LEU A 298 -0.48 0.79 -8.89
N ASP A 299 -0.06 1.70 -9.73
CA ASP A 299 -0.30 1.77 -11.17
C ASP A 299 0.08 0.44 -11.87
N ARG A 300 1.31 -0.04 -11.64
CA ARG A 300 1.79 -1.33 -12.15
C ARG A 300 1.02 -2.49 -11.55
N ALA A 301 0.75 -2.46 -10.24
CA ALA A 301 -0.01 -3.52 -9.57
C ALA A 301 -1.42 -3.68 -10.17
N ILE A 302 -2.11 -2.57 -10.46
CA ILE A 302 -3.41 -2.59 -11.15
C ILE A 302 -3.24 -3.04 -12.61
N GLY A 303 -2.28 -2.44 -13.32
CA GLY A 303 -2.02 -2.70 -14.74
C GLY A 303 -1.76 -4.16 -15.04
N GLU A 304 -0.80 -4.77 -14.34
CA GLU A 304 -0.43 -6.17 -14.49
C GLU A 304 -1.57 -7.11 -14.06
N ALA A 305 -2.29 -6.80 -12.98
CA ALA A 305 -3.43 -7.58 -12.52
C ALA A 305 -4.55 -7.66 -13.57
N VAL A 306 -4.86 -6.55 -14.24
CA VAL A 306 -5.86 -6.49 -15.32
C VAL A 306 -5.35 -7.22 -16.57
N CYS A 307 -4.10 -6.96 -16.98
CA CYS A 307 -3.47 -7.61 -18.13
C CYS A 307 -3.45 -9.12 -17.98
N ARG A 308 -3.06 -9.63 -16.82
CA ARG A 308 -3.00 -11.08 -16.54
C ARG A 308 -4.37 -11.73 -16.67
N ARG A 309 -5.42 -11.08 -16.14
CA ARG A 309 -6.81 -11.58 -16.26
C ARG A 309 -7.32 -11.59 -17.70
N LEU A 310 -6.96 -10.59 -18.50
CA LEU A 310 -7.30 -10.57 -19.93
C LEU A 310 -6.55 -11.64 -20.73
N ASP A 311 -5.34 -12.05 -20.31
CA ASP A 311 -4.57 -13.08 -21.01
C ASP A 311 -4.95 -14.51 -20.56
N GLU A 312 -5.15 -14.71 -19.26
CA GLU A 312 -5.15 -16.05 -18.63
C GLU A 312 -6.54 -16.53 -18.19
N ASP A 313 -7.47 -15.63 -17.82
CA ASP A 313 -8.79 -16.01 -17.33
C ASP A 313 -9.80 -16.23 -18.47
N ARG A 314 -9.78 -17.46 -19.00
CA ARG A 314 -10.68 -17.88 -20.08
C ARG A 314 -12.16 -17.80 -19.69
N LYS A 315 -12.50 -18.10 -18.44
CA LYS A 315 -13.91 -18.08 -17.98
C LYS A 315 -14.44 -16.65 -17.93
N LEU A 316 -13.61 -15.72 -17.48
CA LEU A 316 -13.94 -14.30 -17.54
C LEU A 316 -14.09 -13.83 -18.99
N ALA A 317 -13.17 -14.21 -19.88
CA ALA A 317 -13.23 -13.83 -21.29
C ALA A 317 -14.48 -14.39 -22.01
N GLU A 318 -14.85 -15.63 -21.75
CA GLU A 318 -16.10 -16.23 -22.25
C GLU A 318 -17.32 -15.41 -21.78
N LYS A 319 -17.40 -15.13 -20.48
CA LYS A 319 -18.48 -14.34 -19.89
C LYS A 319 -18.56 -12.91 -20.45
N LEU A 320 -17.43 -12.28 -20.76
CA LEU A 320 -17.37 -10.92 -21.32
C LEU A 320 -17.68 -10.85 -22.82
N ASN A 321 -17.76 -12.01 -23.49
CA ASN A 321 -18.24 -12.13 -24.87
C ASN A 321 -19.74 -12.50 -24.95
N GLU A 322 -20.39 -12.80 -23.82
CA GLU A 322 -21.85 -13.00 -23.80
C GLU A 322 -22.59 -11.69 -24.10
N SER A 323 -23.89 -11.81 -24.38
CA SER A 323 -24.80 -10.67 -24.52
C SER A 323 -24.70 -9.73 -23.31
N LEU A 324 -24.76 -8.41 -23.54
CA LEU A 324 -24.59 -7.40 -22.48
C LEU A 324 -25.47 -7.65 -21.24
N GLY A 325 -26.75 -7.98 -21.45
CA GLY A 325 -27.69 -8.32 -20.38
C GLY A 325 -27.63 -7.35 -19.18
N SER A 326 -27.54 -7.89 -17.97
CA SER A 326 -27.45 -7.10 -16.73
C SER A 326 -26.03 -6.60 -16.41
N TYR A 327 -25.08 -6.72 -17.34
CA TYR A 327 -23.70 -6.31 -17.10
C TYR A 327 -23.61 -4.81 -16.85
N TYR A 328 -24.28 -4.00 -17.67
CA TYR A 328 -24.25 -2.56 -17.57
C TYR A 328 -24.74 -2.08 -16.19
N ASP A 329 -25.89 -2.54 -15.72
CA ASP A 329 -26.49 -2.03 -14.47
C ASP A 329 -25.81 -2.54 -13.20
N GLY A 330 -25.36 -3.80 -13.20
CA GLY A 330 -24.88 -4.46 -11.99
C GLY A 330 -23.58 -5.24 -12.16
N GLY A 331 -23.45 -5.97 -13.26
CA GLY A 331 -22.30 -6.86 -13.48
C GLY A 331 -20.95 -6.14 -13.52
N ARG A 332 -20.91 -4.90 -14.04
CA ARG A 332 -19.69 -4.08 -14.13
C ARG A 332 -19.02 -3.84 -12.78
N PHE A 333 -19.80 -3.73 -11.70
CA PHE A 333 -19.29 -3.50 -10.34
C PHE A 333 -18.69 -4.74 -9.69
N ARG A 334 -18.72 -5.89 -10.38
CA ARG A 334 -18.05 -7.14 -9.96
C ARG A 334 -17.03 -7.60 -11.00
N CYS A 335 -16.80 -6.80 -12.04
CA CYS A 335 -15.88 -7.14 -13.11
C CYS A 335 -14.49 -6.58 -12.76
N PRO A 336 -13.45 -7.43 -12.65
CA PRO A 336 -12.10 -6.96 -12.32
C PRO A 336 -11.55 -6.01 -13.38
N ILE A 337 -11.89 -6.22 -14.66
CA ILE A 337 -11.45 -5.34 -15.76
C ILE A 337 -12.07 -3.95 -15.63
N ASN A 338 -13.39 -3.87 -15.43
CA ASN A 338 -14.06 -2.58 -15.23
C ASN A 338 -13.55 -1.88 -13.96
N SER A 339 -13.36 -2.61 -12.86
CA SER A 339 -12.78 -2.04 -11.64
C SER A 339 -11.37 -1.53 -11.85
N GLY A 340 -10.52 -2.24 -12.59
CA GLY A 340 -9.18 -1.76 -12.93
C GLY A 340 -9.20 -0.47 -13.76
N ILE A 341 -10.09 -0.39 -14.76
CA ILE A 341 -10.34 0.84 -15.53
C ILE A 341 -10.76 1.98 -14.60
N THR A 342 -11.70 1.74 -13.68
CA THR A 342 -12.16 2.77 -12.72
C THR A 342 -11.06 3.19 -11.74
N LEU A 343 -10.16 2.29 -11.34
CA LEU A 343 -9.04 2.65 -10.48
C LEU A 343 -8.04 3.56 -11.22
N PHE A 344 -7.74 3.27 -12.48
CA PHE A 344 -6.96 4.18 -13.33
C PHE A 344 -7.70 5.51 -13.54
N GLU A 345 -9.01 5.49 -13.79
CA GLU A 345 -9.85 6.69 -13.93
C GLU A 345 -9.69 7.63 -12.73
N ILE A 346 -9.81 7.10 -11.51
CA ILE A 346 -9.60 7.84 -10.26
C ILE A 346 -8.16 8.35 -10.17
N MET A 347 -7.19 7.46 -10.33
CA MET A 347 -5.77 7.76 -10.14
C MET A 347 -5.28 8.88 -11.07
N VAL A 348 -5.63 8.81 -12.35
CA VAL A 348 -5.23 9.80 -13.36
C VAL A 348 -5.99 11.11 -13.14
N HIS A 349 -7.27 11.09 -12.76
CA HIS A 349 -7.98 12.31 -12.41
C HIS A 349 -7.36 13.03 -11.21
N GLU A 350 -6.99 12.30 -10.15
CA GLU A 350 -6.29 12.89 -9.00
C GLU A 350 -4.91 13.41 -9.39
N GLY A 351 -4.17 12.70 -10.24
CA GLY A 351 -2.88 13.16 -10.77
C GLY A 351 -3.00 14.48 -11.55
N ILE A 352 -4.04 14.64 -12.37
CA ILE A 352 -4.33 15.89 -13.11
C ILE A 352 -4.58 17.05 -12.15
N HIS A 353 -5.44 16.86 -11.15
CA HIS A 353 -5.83 17.92 -10.21
C HIS A 353 -4.71 18.28 -9.23
N GLN A 354 -3.84 17.34 -8.90
CA GLN A 354 -2.64 17.57 -8.07
C GLN A 354 -1.43 18.09 -8.89
N GLY A 355 -1.57 18.24 -10.21
CA GLY A 355 -0.55 18.80 -11.09
C GLY A 355 0.68 17.91 -11.30
N LEU A 356 0.54 16.59 -11.23
CA LEU A 356 1.67 15.67 -11.39
C LEU A 356 2.27 15.75 -12.80
N GLN A 357 3.60 15.65 -12.88
CA GLN A 357 4.37 15.63 -14.12
C GLN A 357 4.80 14.21 -14.51
N ASP A 358 4.01 13.22 -14.11
CA ASP A 358 4.14 11.81 -14.46
C ASP A 358 2.84 11.37 -15.12
N HIS A 359 2.92 10.54 -16.15
CA HIS A 359 1.76 10.10 -16.93
C HIS A 359 0.92 9.03 -16.21
N MET A 360 1.24 8.67 -14.96
CA MET A 360 0.47 7.76 -14.12
C MET A 360 0.25 6.38 -14.76
N TRP A 361 1.20 5.96 -15.61
CA TRP A 361 1.11 4.79 -16.49
C TRP A 361 -0.22 4.63 -17.25
N LEU A 362 -0.87 5.75 -17.63
CA LEU A 362 -2.14 5.74 -18.37
C LEU A 362 -2.07 4.95 -19.70
N HIS A 363 -0.86 4.72 -20.22
CA HIS A 363 -0.61 3.93 -21.42
C HIS A 363 -0.97 2.44 -21.28
N TYR A 364 -1.23 1.94 -20.05
CA TYR A 364 -1.85 0.63 -19.83
C TYR A 364 -3.19 0.48 -20.56
N PHE A 365 -3.92 1.57 -20.81
CA PHE A 365 -5.16 1.53 -21.58
C PHE A 365 -4.97 0.95 -22.99
N ARG A 366 -3.84 1.21 -23.64
CA ARG A 366 -3.49 0.56 -24.91
C ARG A 366 -3.35 -0.95 -24.74
N HIS A 367 -2.64 -1.39 -23.71
CA HIS A 367 -2.47 -2.82 -23.42
C HIS A 367 -3.82 -3.50 -23.12
N PHE A 368 -4.71 -2.84 -22.38
CA PHE A 368 -6.06 -3.33 -22.12
C PHE A 368 -6.86 -3.45 -23.42
N ALA A 369 -6.89 -2.41 -24.25
CA ALA A 369 -7.59 -2.42 -25.54
C ALA A 369 -7.09 -3.57 -26.43
N LYS A 370 -5.77 -3.70 -26.60
CA LYS A 370 -5.16 -4.77 -27.41
C LYS A 370 -5.49 -6.17 -26.90
N LYS A 371 -5.47 -6.38 -25.58
CA LYS A 371 -5.81 -7.69 -24.99
C LYS A 371 -7.31 -7.99 -25.07
N ILE A 372 -8.17 -6.99 -24.88
CA ILE A 372 -9.62 -7.12 -25.11
C ILE A 372 -9.87 -7.53 -26.57
N LEU A 373 -9.32 -6.81 -27.55
CA LEU A 373 -9.43 -7.14 -28.97
C LEU A 373 -8.97 -8.57 -29.26
N LYS A 374 -7.87 -9.03 -28.63
CA LYS A 374 -7.39 -10.41 -28.79
C LYS A 374 -8.41 -11.44 -28.32
N GLN A 375 -9.15 -11.19 -27.24
CA GLN A 375 -10.16 -12.10 -26.68
C GLN A 375 -11.56 -11.95 -27.27
N MET A 376 -11.85 -10.82 -27.94
CA MET A 376 -13.17 -10.59 -28.53
C MET A 376 -13.52 -11.61 -29.61
N LEU A 377 -14.79 -11.99 -29.62
CA LEU A 377 -15.44 -12.72 -30.70
C LEU A 377 -16.36 -11.76 -31.47
N MET A 378 -16.56 -12.03 -32.76
CA MET A 378 -17.52 -11.27 -33.57
C MET A 378 -18.94 -11.53 -33.03
N PRO A 379 -19.71 -10.48 -32.69
CA PRO A 379 -21.07 -10.66 -32.19
C PRO A 379 -21.99 -11.23 -33.28
N PRO A 380 -22.98 -12.06 -32.92
CA PRO A 380 -23.98 -12.55 -33.85
C PRO A 380 -24.84 -11.40 -34.41
N GLY A 381 -25.37 -11.57 -35.61
CA GLY A 381 -25.92 -10.48 -36.43
C GLY A 381 -26.99 -9.60 -35.77
N GLU A 382 -27.88 -10.15 -34.94
CA GLU A 382 -28.91 -9.36 -34.25
C GLU A 382 -28.35 -8.49 -33.12
N GLU A 383 -27.32 -8.95 -32.42
CA GLU A 383 -26.68 -8.23 -31.32
C GLU A 383 -25.73 -7.12 -31.82
N ALA A 384 -25.23 -7.25 -33.05
CA ALA A 384 -24.34 -6.28 -33.69
C ALA A 384 -24.94 -4.87 -33.88
N CYS A 385 -26.27 -4.74 -33.80
CA CYS A 385 -26.99 -3.47 -33.92
C CYS A 385 -27.19 -2.73 -32.58
N GLN A 386 -26.87 -3.37 -31.44
CA GLN A 386 -26.95 -2.71 -30.13
C GLN A 386 -25.80 -1.72 -29.93
N GLU A 387 -25.99 -0.72 -29.06
CA GLU A 387 -24.94 0.26 -28.72
C GLU A 387 -23.68 -0.43 -28.17
N TRP A 388 -23.88 -1.40 -27.26
CA TRP A 388 -22.82 -2.29 -26.78
C TRP A 388 -23.28 -3.75 -26.87
N PRO A 389 -22.88 -4.51 -27.91
CA PRO A 389 -23.30 -5.90 -28.09
C PRO A 389 -22.91 -6.82 -26.92
N THR A 390 -21.68 -6.66 -26.41
CA THR A 390 -21.14 -7.49 -25.33
C THR A 390 -20.44 -6.61 -24.28
N PRO A 391 -20.18 -7.14 -23.07
CA PRO A 391 -19.37 -6.46 -22.07
C PRO A 391 -18.00 -5.98 -22.59
N PHE A 392 -17.34 -6.73 -23.48
CA PHE A 392 -16.09 -6.25 -24.09
C PHE A 392 -16.27 -5.00 -24.97
N HIS A 393 -17.38 -4.87 -25.70
CA HIS A 393 -17.69 -3.64 -26.43
C HIS A 393 -17.86 -2.47 -25.46
N TYR A 394 -18.62 -2.66 -24.39
CA TYR A 394 -18.77 -1.65 -23.34
C TYR A 394 -17.42 -1.27 -22.71
N LEU A 395 -16.53 -2.24 -22.44
CA LEU A 395 -15.20 -1.97 -21.87
C LEU A 395 -14.31 -1.18 -22.83
N LEU A 396 -14.32 -1.46 -24.14
CA LEU A 396 -13.60 -0.66 -25.13
C LEU A 396 -14.13 0.77 -25.21
N TYR A 397 -15.46 0.93 -25.20
CA TYR A 397 -16.09 2.25 -25.10
C TYR A 397 -15.64 2.99 -23.83
N ARG A 398 -15.62 2.32 -22.68
CA ARG A 398 -15.16 2.89 -21.42
C ARG A 398 -13.71 3.35 -21.49
N LEU A 399 -12.81 2.56 -22.08
CA LEU A 399 -11.41 2.96 -22.27
C LEU A 399 -11.29 4.25 -23.08
N VAL A 400 -11.98 4.32 -24.22
CA VAL A 400 -12.00 5.51 -25.10
C VAL A 400 -12.59 6.71 -24.36
N SER A 401 -13.75 6.53 -23.72
CA SER A 401 -14.46 7.61 -23.01
C SER A 401 -13.67 8.16 -21.83
N VAL A 402 -13.01 7.30 -21.05
CA VAL A 402 -12.19 7.75 -19.91
C VAL A 402 -10.94 8.49 -20.41
N ALA A 403 -10.31 8.02 -21.49
CA ALA A 403 -9.16 8.71 -22.07
C ALA A 403 -9.53 10.10 -22.66
N THR A 404 -10.70 10.23 -23.29
CA THR A 404 -11.21 11.54 -23.72
C THR A 404 -11.51 12.46 -22.55
N ASP A 405 -12.07 11.92 -21.45
CA ASP A 405 -12.35 12.69 -20.25
C ASP A 405 -11.05 13.19 -19.59
N TRP A 406 -9.99 12.38 -19.54
CA TRP A 406 -8.68 12.82 -19.07
C TRP A 406 -8.07 13.94 -19.93
N ALA A 407 -8.24 13.88 -21.26
CA ALA A 407 -7.79 14.94 -22.15
C ALA A 407 -8.51 16.27 -21.86
N GLU A 408 -9.83 16.23 -21.58
CA GLU A 408 -10.64 17.41 -21.28
C GLU A 408 -10.48 17.94 -19.85
N GLN A 409 -10.02 17.12 -18.91
CA GLN A 409 -10.10 17.44 -17.48
C GLN A 409 -9.19 18.60 -17.05
N CYS A 410 -8.12 18.89 -17.80
CA CYS A 410 -7.24 20.04 -17.53
C CYS A 410 -7.97 21.40 -17.54
N ALA A 411 -9.13 21.50 -18.22
CA ALA A 411 -9.95 22.71 -18.22
C ALA A 411 -10.60 23.03 -16.86
N ARG A 412 -10.60 22.07 -15.93
CA ARG A 412 -11.33 22.12 -14.66
C ARG A 412 -10.40 22.07 -13.44
N ILE A 413 -9.10 22.25 -13.63
CA ILE A 413 -8.13 22.25 -12.54
C ILE A 413 -8.33 23.52 -11.69
N ASP A 414 -8.45 23.34 -10.37
CA ASP A 414 -8.30 24.42 -9.40
C ASP A 414 -6.83 24.52 -9.02
N ASP A 415 -6.19 25.65 -9.34
CA ASP A 415 -4.77 25.84 -9.07
C ASP A 415 -4.49 25.71 -7.57
N ALA A 416 -5.43 26.05 -6.68
CA ALA A 416 -5.26 25.94 -5.23
C ALA A 416 -5.03 24.50 -4.73
N GLU A 417 -5.46 23.49 -5.50
CA GLU A 417 -5.24 22.08 -5.17
C GLU A 417 -3.82 21.59 -5.53
N ILE A 418 -3.12 22.31 -6.41
CA ILE A 418 -1.75 21.96 -6.81
C ILE A 418 -0.77 22.37 -5.71
N PRO A 419 0.10 21.47 -5.23
CA PRO A 419 1.14 21.84 -4.27
C PRO A 419 2.05 22.95 -4.80
N GLU A 420 2.37 23.95 -3.97
CA GLU A 420 3.18 25.11 -4.36
C GLU A 420 4.56 24.72 -4.91
N ALA A 421 5.16 23.68 -4.33
CA ALA A 421 6.43 23.13 -4.79
C ALA A 421 6.35 22.58 -6.23
N THR A 422 5.20 22.03 -6.62
CA THR A 422 4.96 21.53 -7.98
C THR A 422 4.68 22.69 -8.93
N ARG A 423 3.83 23.64 -8.53
CA ARG A 423 3.42 24.77 -9.38
C ARG A 423 4.58 25.72 -9.70
N SER A 424 5.53 25.87 -8.77
CA SER A 424 6.73 26.70 -8.95
C SER A 424 7.94 25.95 -9.55
N ALA A 425 7.80 24.65 -9.85
CA ALA A 425 8.86 23.86 -10.44
C ALA A 425 9.16 24.33 -11.88
N ASN A 426 10.44 24.35 -12.24
CA ASN A 426 10.85 24.68 -13.60
C ASN A 426 10.36 23.59 -14.56
N GLY A 427 9.69 23.99 -15.65
CA GLY A 427 9.13 23.07 -16.64
C GLY A 427 7.79 22.43 -16.24
N PHE A 428 7.11 22.96 -15.23
CA PHE A 428 5.73 22.54 -14.90
C PHE A 428 4.80 22.81 -16.09
N ASP A 429 4.19 21.74 -16.59
CA ASP A 429 3.15 21.79 -17.62
C ASP A 429 1.81 21.33 -17.03
N ARG A 430 0.85 22.27 -16.99
CA ARG A 430 -0.52 22.04 -16.52
C ARG A 430 -1.24 20.97 -17.34
N HIS A 431 -0.94 20.89 -18.63
CA HIS A 431 -1.64 20.03 -19.57
C HIS A 431 -0.93 18.69 -19.77
N PHE A 432 0.19 18.44 -19.08
CA PHE A 432 1.06 17.27 -19.28
C PHE A 432 0.29 15.95 -19.36
N ILE A 433 -0.48 15.62 -18.31
CA ILE A 433 -1.24 14.35 -18.26
C ILE A 433 -2.35 14.33 -19.31
N SER A 434 -3.02 15.45 -19.56
CA SER A 434 -4.06 15.54 -20.60
C SER A 434 -3.49 15.33 -22.00
N ILE A 435 -2.30 15.87 -22.28
CA ILE A 435 -1.54 15.62 -23.52
C ILE A 435 -1.20 14.13 -23.63
N GLU A 436 -0.66 13.52 -22.57
CA GLU A 436 -0.36 12.08 -22.53
C GLU A 436 -1.61 11.21 -22.72
N ALA A 437 -2.76 11.62 -22.18
CA ALA A 437 -4.03 10.92 -22.42
C ALA A 437 -4.42 10.90 -23.90
N THR A 438 -4.15 11.99 -24.66
CA THR A 438 -4.38 11.99 -26.11
C THR A 438 -3.48 11.01 -26.85
N LYS A 439 -2.25 10.82 -26.38
CA LYS A 439 -1.29 9.84 -26.92
C LYS A 439 -1.77 8.40 -26.71
N ALA A 440 -2.25 8.10 -25.50
CA ALA A 440 -2.85 6.80 -25.19
C ALA A 440 -4.11 6.54 -26.02
N LEU A 441 -4.98 7.55 -26.16
CA LEU A 441 -6.17 7.46 -27.01
C LEU A 441 -5.82 7.18 -28.47
N GLY A 442 -4.88 7.94 -29.04
CA GLY A 442 -4.40 7.70 -30.41
C GLY A 442 -3.84 6.29 -30.59
N SER A 443 -3.06 5.80 -29.63
CA SER A 443 -2.53 4.44 -29.65
C SER A 443 -3.61 3.35 -29.54
N MET A 444 -4.67 3.57 -28.75
CA MET A 444 -5.82 2.66 -28.69
C MET A 444 -6.57 2.63 -30.03
N LEU A 445 -6.82 3.79 -30.64
CA LEU A 445 -7.52 3.87 -31.92
C LEU A 445 -6.73 3.18 -33.04
N GLN A 446 -5.40 3.26 -33.02
CA GLN A 446 -4.53 2.50 -33.93
C GLN A 446 -4.71 0.98 -33.83
N ASP A 447 -5.04 0.45 -32.66
CA ASP A 447 -5.32 -1.00 -32.49
C ASP A 447 -6.81 -1.32 -32.79
N ILE A 448 -7.75 -0.41 -32.47
CA ILE A 448 -9.21 -0.60 -32.59
C ILE A 448 -9.71 -0.46 -34.03
N ILE A 449 -9.35 0.64 -34.71
CA ILE A 449 -9.88 0.99 -36.03
C ILE A 449 -9.57 -0.06 -37.11
N PRO A 450 -8.35 -0.64 -37.22
CA PRO A 450 -8.09 -1.67 -38.22
C PRO A 450 -8.63 -3.06 -37.80
N SER A 451 -9.18 -3.22 -36.59
CA SER A 451 -9.63 -4.53 -36.12
C SER A 451 -10.81 -5.07 -36.92
N GLU A 452 -10.68 -6.30 -37.41
CA GLU A 452 -11.75 -7.03 -38.11
C GLU A 452 -12.82 -7.58 -37.16
N LYS A 453 -12.51 -7.62 -35.86
CA LYS A 453 -13.42 -8.12 -34.81
C LYS A 453 -14.48 -7.11 -34.39
N ILE A 454 -14.38 -5.89 -34.91
CA ILE A 454 -15.26 -4.78 -34.57
C ILE A 454 -16.05 -4.39 -35.81
N THR A 455 -17.37 -4.26 -35.63
CA THR A 455 -18.28 -3.80 -36.68
C THR A 455 -17.98 -2.35 -37.05
N ALA A 456 -18.22 -2.00 -38.31
CA ALA A 456 -17.92 -0.64 -38.76
C ALA A 456 -18.79 0.43 -38.05
N SER A 457 -20.03 0.09 -37.65
CA SER A 457 -20.88 0.97 -36.84
C SER A 457 -20.24 1.25 -35.47
N PHE A 458 -19.69 0.23 -34.82
CA PHE A 458 -19.03 0.41 -33.52
C PHE A 458 -17.71 1.19 -33.64
N LYS A 459 -16.93 0.98 -34.72
CA LYS A 459 -15.75 1.83 -35.02
C LYS A 459 -16.15 3.30 -35.14
N THR A 460 -17.22 3.60 -35.90
CA THR A 460 -17.73 4.96 -36.07
C THR A 460 -18.19 5.54 -34.73
N TYR A 461 -18.92 4.77 -33.91
CA TYR A 461 -19.33 5.20 -32.57
C TYR A 461 -18.15 5.58 -31.68
N LEU A 462 -17.11 4.74 -31.60
CA LEU A 462 -15.91 5.03 -30.79
C LEU A 462 -15.16 6.26 -31.31
N LEU A 463 -14.99 6.40 -32.62
CA LEU A 463 -14.34 7.57 -33.21
C LEU A 463 -15.17 8.84 -32.99
N GLU A 464 -16.50 8.75 -33.05
CA GLU A 464 -17.38 9.89 -32.78
C GLU A 464 -17.22 10.43 -31.35
N VAL A 465 -17.09 9.54 -30.36
CA VAL A 465 -16.75 9.95 -28.96
C VAL A 465 -15.44 10.74 -28.93
N ALA A 466 -14.41 10.23 -29.61
CA ALA A 466 -13.10 10.88 -29.68
C ALA A 466 -13.16 12.25 -30.39
N ILE A 467 -13.84 12.35 -31.53
CA ILE A 467 -13.96 13.60 -32.31
C ILE A 467 -14.79 14.65 -31.58
N ARG A 468 -15.87 14.25 -30.89
CA ARG A 468 -16.62 15.19 -30.03
C ARG A 468 -15.73 15.81 -28.96
N SER A 469 -14.83 15.02 -28.38
CA SER A 469 -13.85 15.50 -27.41
C SER A 469 -12.84 16.46 -28.05
N HIS A 470 -12.29 16.09 -29.21
CA HIS A 470 -11.41 16.96 -30.00
C HIS A 470 -12.05 18.33 -30.29
N ASN A 471 -13.32 18.35 -30.71
CA ASN A 471 -14.03 19.60 -31.01
C ASN A 471 -14.19 20.49 -29.76
N ARG A 472 -14.42 19.90 -28.58
CA ARG A 472 -14.47 20.67 -27.31
C ARG A 472 -13.13 21.26 -26.94
N LEU A 473 -12.05 20.48 -27.08
CA LEU A 473 -10.69 20.95 -26.83
C LEU A 473 -10.33 22.08 -27.79
N GLN A 474 -10.63 21.90 -29.08
CA GLN A 474 -10.39 22.89 -30.13
C GLN A 474 -11.17 24.19 -29.91
N GLY A 475 -12.41 24.09 -29.42
CA GLY A 475 -13.26 25.25 -29.12
C GLY A 475 -12.79 26.10 -27.93
N ASN A 476 -11.85 25.60 -27.12
CA ASN A 476 -11.31 26.31 -25.98
C ASN A 476 -9.88 26.79 -26.27
N HIS A 477 -9.67 28.11 -26.39
CA HIS A 477 -8.36 28.70 -26.66
C HIS A 477 -7.27 28.30 -25.65
N GLY A 478 -7.64 28.02 -24.40
CA GLY A 478 -6.70 27.58 -23.37
C GLY A 478 -6.21 26.15 -23.53
N LEU A 479 -6.80 25.35 -24.43
CA LEU A 479 -6.52 23.91 -24.61
C LEU A 479 -6.02 23.57 -26.03
N PHE A 480 -5.59 24.57 -26.79
CA PHE A 480 -5.20 24.39 -28.19
C PHE A 480 -4.01 23.44 -28.36
N ASP A 481 -3.08 23.45 -27.42
CA ASP A 481 -1.96 22.52 -27.34
C ASP A 481 -2.41 21.07 -27.15
N VAL A 482 -3.39 20.83 -26.26
CA VAL A 482 -4.01 19.51 -26.08
C VAL A 482 -4.74 19.07 -27.35
N ALA A 483 -5.53 19.96 -27.97
CA ALA A 483 -6.22 19.69 -29.23
C ALA A 483 -5.24 19.38 -30.38
N SER A 484 -4.09 20.06 -30.40
CA SER A 484 -3.02 19.81 -31.36
C SER A 484 -2.34 18.47 -31.13
N SER A 485 -2.00 18.16 -29.87
CA SER A 485 -1.45 16.85 -29.50
C SER A 485 -2.41 15.72 -29.86
N PHE A 486 -3.71 15.91 -29.63
CA PHE A 486 -4.76 14.97 -30.03
C PHE A 486 -4.71 14.66 -31.53
N ARG A 487 -4.73 15.68 -32.40
CA ARG A 487 -4.69 15.46 -33.85
C ARG A 487 -3.44 14.69 -34.25
N ILE A 488 -2.29 15.09 -33.73
CA ILE A 488 -1.01 14.44 -34.04
C ILE A 488 -1.04 12.98 -33.57
N ALA A 489 -1.43 12.72 -32.33
CA ALA A 489 -1.45 11.37 -31.76
C ALA A 489 -2.38 10.41 -32.50
N VAL A 490 -3.59 10.87 -32.86
CA VAL A 490 -4.59 10.03 -33.54
C VAL A 490 -4.25 9.81 -35.02
N ILE A 491 -3.74 10.85 -35.71
CA ILE A 491 -3.53 10.81 -37.17
C ILE A 491 -2.11 10.34 -37.52
N LYS A 492 -1.10 10.99 -36.94
CA LYS A 492 0.32 10.80 -37.30
C LYS A 492 1.02 9.80 -36.38
N GLY A 493 0.52 9.60 -35.16
CA GLY A 493 1.17 8.78 -34.14
C GLY A 493 2.16 9.60 -33.30
N THR A 494 2.65 9.01 -32.23
CA THR A 494 3.50 9.69 -31.23
C THR A 494 4.96 9.29 -31.35
N ASP A 495 5.27 8.04 -31.02
CA ASP A 495 6.64 7.50 -31.03
C ASP A 495 7.00 6.90 -32.39
N LEU A 496 6.00 6.28 -33.02
CA LEU A 496 6.10 5.70 -34.35
C LEU A 496 5.02 6.31 -35.24
N PRO A 497 5.36 6.66 -36.51
CA PRO A 497 4.37 7.07 -37.48
C PRO A 497 3.29 6.00 -37.62
N THR A 498 2.04 6.43 -37.77
CA THR A 498 0.94 5.50 -38.06
C THR A 498 1.15 4.82 -39.42
N GLU A 499 0.54 3.65 -39.62
CA GLU A 499 0.56 2.98 -40.92
C GLU A 499 -0.39 3.67 -41.92
N ALA A 500 -0.07 3.59 -43.22
CA ALA A 500 -0.92 4.14 -44.27
C ALA A 500 -2.29 3.43 -44.33
N SER A 501 -2.29 2.11 -44.13
CA SER A 501 -3.51 1.28 -44.01
C SER A 501 -4.44 1.78 -42.91
N TYR A 502 -3.89 2.13 -41.74
CA TYR A 502 -4.65 2.71 -40.64
C TYR A 502 -5.24 4.07 -41.01
N ARG A 503 -4.47 4.96 -41.65
CA ARG A 503 -4.98 6.29 -42.04
C ARG A 503 -6.15 6.20 -43.03
N VAL A 504 -6.07 5.28 -43.99
CA VAL A 504 -7.17 5.02 -44.95
C VAL A 504 -8.41 4.50 -44.24
N GLU A 505 -8.27 3.55 -43.30
CA GLU A 505 -9.42 3.06 -42.54
C GLU A 505 -9.97 4.13 -41.59
N LEU A 506 -9.11 4.93 -40.95
CA LEU A 506 -9.50 6.07 -40.14
C LEU A 506 -10.32 7.07 -40.95
N ARG A 507 -9.91 7.38 -42.19
CA ARG A 507 -10.68 8.20 -43.12
C ARG A 507 -12.05 7.60 -43.42
N ASN A 508 -12.09 6.31 -43.74
CA ASN A 508 -13.34 5.61 -44.05
C ASN A 508 -14.32 5.66 -42.88
N VAL A 509 -13.82 5.49 -41.65
CA VAL A 509 -14.63 5.58 -40.43
C VAL A 509 -15.04 7.03 -40.15
N PHE A 510 -14.13 8.00 -40.30
CA PHE A 510 -14.41 9.42 -40.12
C PHE A 510 -15.50 9.92 -41.07
N ASN A 511 -15.48 9.51 -42.33
CA ASN A 511 -16.48 9.89 -43.33
C ASN A 511 -17.90 9.41 -43.00
N ARG A 512 -18.03 8.38 -42.14
CA ARG A 512 -19.32 7.83 -41.68
C ARG A 512 -19.87 8.53 -40.44
N ILE A 513 -19.08 9.36 -39.77
CA ILE A 513 -19.53 10.17 -38.63
C ILE A 513 -20.58 11.17 -39.12
N ASP A 514 -21.52 11.53 -38.24
CA ASP A 514 -22.51 12.56 -38.52
C ASP A 514 -21.86 13.85 -39.06
N HIS A 515 -22.45 14.35 -40.14
CA HIS A 515 -21.97 15.52 -40.89
C HIS A 515 -21.79 16.77 -40.02
N ARG A 516 -22.61 16.97 -38.97
CA ARG A 516 -22.47 18.14 -38.09
C ARG A 516 -21.20 18.05 -37.25
N ILE A 517 -20.92 16.87 -36.70
CA ILE A 517 -19.71 16.64 -35.88
C ILE A 517 -18.46 16.79 -36.76
N ARG A 518 -18.50 16.27 -37.99
CA ARG A 518 -17.42 16.43 -38.97
C ARG A 518 -17.16 17.89 -39.33
N ASN A 519 -18.21 18.67 -39.57
CA ASN A 519 -18.07 20.09 -39.91
C ASN A 519 -17.38 20.88 -38.79
N GLU A 520 -17.65 20.54 -37.52
CA GLU A 520 -16.96 21.12 -36.36
C GLU A 520 -15.49 20.66 -36.24
N ALA A 521 -15.13 19.53 -36.87
CA ALA A 521 -13.80 18.92 -36.85
C ALA A 521 -12.95 19.25 -38.10
N ALA A 522 -13.17 20.40 -38.75
CA ALA A 522 -12.51 20.75 -40.02
C ALA A 522 -10.96 20.66 -39.98
N GLN A 523 -10.33 21.09 -38.88
CA GLN A 523 -8.87 20.99 -38.73
C GLN A 523 -8.38 19.54 -38.56
N PHE A 524 -9.23 18.66 -38.04
CA PHE A 524 -8.90 17.23 -37.98
C PHE A 524 -8.93 16.63 -39.39
N GLU A 525 -9.95 16.97 -40.19
CA GLU A 525 -10.11 16.51 -41.57
C GLU A 525 -8.94 16.98 -42.45
N GLU A 526 -8.54 18.25 -42.35
CA GLU A 526 -7.41 18.84 -43.09
C GLU A 526 -6.08 18.12 -42.77
N VAL A 527 -5.78 17.91 -41.48
CA VAL A 527 -4.54 17.22 -41.08
C VAL A 527 -4.54 15.75 -41.51
N LEU A 528 -5.72 15.11 -41.56
CA LEU A 528 -5.85 13.75 -42.07
C LEU A 528 -5.61 13.72 -43.59
N ASP A 529 -6.09 14.72 -44.34
CA ASP A 529 -5.89 14.84 -45.79
C ASP A 529 -4.40 14.97 -46.13
N GLU A 530 -3.70 15.85 -45.40
CA GLU A 530 -2.26 16.04 -45.54
C GLU A 530 -1.47 14.75 -45.23
N ALA A 531 -1.86 14.03 -44.18
CA ALA A 531 -1.17 12.82 -43.76
C ALA A 531 -1.34 11.66 -44.77
N GLU A 532 -2.49 11.55 -45.42
CA GLU A 532 -2.70 10.59 -46.52
C GLU A 532 -1.88 10.97 -47.76
N ALA A 533 -1.83 12.25 -48.13
CA ALA A 533 -1.08 12.72 -49.29
C ALA A 533 0.45 12.48 -49.19
N LEU A 534 0.99 12.43 -47.96
CA LEU A 534 2.40 12.19 -47.67
C LEU A 534 2.77 10.70 -47.55
N SER A 535 1.81 9.80 -47.74
CA SER A 535 2.01 8.34 -47.62
C SER A 535 2.25 7.73 -49.01
N PRO A 536 3.46 7.24 -49.32
CA PRO A 536 3.76 6.61 -50.63
C PRO A 536 3.06 5.27 -50.83
#